data_AF-A0A523MX16-F1
#
_entry.id   AF-A0A523MX16-F1
#
_cell.length_a   1.000
_cell.length_b   1.000
_cell.length_c   1.000
_cell.angle_alpha   90.00
_cell.angle_beta   90.00
_cell.angle_gamma   90.00
#
_symmetry.space_group_name_H-M   'P 1'
#
loop_
_entity.id
_entity.type
_entity.pdbx_description
1 polymer ?
#
loop_
_entity_poly.entity_id
_entity_poly.type
_entity_poly.pdbx_seq_one_letter_code
_entity_poly.pdbx_strand_id
1 'polypeptide(L)'
;MESIKRACRYFYYRFIRLQASPENLARGVALGLFVSTTPTFGVQTIIALLLAALFRCNKICAVVSAQLTNALTAPFIFLGTYYLGAVILNSPVDRSKLDQILASFDWGRVWEAGPSVFITLWDAVWDLGPSVFAALWVGGTILGLILAAVGYFVVLGIDTKAHLQIVRAKQQAKRQIERLKRKNEETEAGKWTGM
;
A
#
# COMPACT_ATOMS: atom_id res chain seq x y z
N MET A 1 15.89 15.77 -0.11
CA MET A 1 14.42 15.57 -0.17
C MET A 1 13.85 15.59 -1.60
N GLU A 2 14.27 16.50 -2.48
CA GLU A 2 13.77 16.59 -3.87
C GLU A 2 14.11 15.39 -4.78
N SER A 3 15.17 14.64 -4.48
CA SER A 3 15.56 13.43 -5.20
C SER A 3 14.62 12.26 -4.92
N ILE A 4 14.22 12.05 -3.66
CA ILE A 4 13.31 10.99 -3.23
C ILE A 4 11.91 11.22 -3.82
N LYS A 5 11.38 12.46 -3.76
CA LYS A 5 10.10 12.79 -4.41
C LYS A 5 10.11 12.49 -5.89
N ARG A 6 11.20 12.79 -6.61
CA ARG A 6 11.34 12.49 -8.04
C ARG A 6 11.45 11.00 -8.32
N ALA A 7 12.19 10.25 -7.50
CA ALA A 7 12.30 8.81 -7.62
C ALA A 7 10.95 8.12 -7.36
N CYS A 8 10.29 8.42 -6.24
CA CYS A 8 8.95 7.92 -5.93
C CYS A 8 7.96 8.26 -7.05
N ARG A 9 7.99 9.49 -7.56
CA ARG A 9 7.15 9.93 -8.68
C ARG A 9 7.47 9.19 -9.98
N TYR A 10 8.73 8.94 -10.27
CA TYR A 10 9.15 8.17 -11.45
C TYR A 10 8.72 6.71 -11.36
N PHE A 11 8.97 6.05 -10.22
CA PHE A 11 8.50 4.69 -9.98
C PHE A 11 6.98 4.61 -10.05
N TYR A 12 6.28 5.57 -9.44
CA TYR A 12 4.82 5.70 -9.52
C TYR A 12 4.32 5.81 -10.98
N TYR A 13 4.86 6.72 -11.80
CA TYR A 13 4.47 6.84 -13.20
C TYR A 13 4.87 5.63 -14.05
N ARG A 14 5.98 4.96 -13.72
CA ARG A 14 6.38 3.71 -14.36
C ARG A 14 5.44 2.56 -13.99
N PHE A 15 4.94 2.55 -12.77
CA PHE A 15 3.97 1.59 -12.26
C PHE A 15 2.58 1.78 -12.91
N ILE A 16 2.16 3.02 -13.15
CA ILE A 16 0.90 3.33 -13.86
C ILE A 16 0.98 3.04 -15.36
N ARG A 17 2.18 3.09 -15.94
CA ARG A 17 2.38 2.69 -17.35
C ARG A 17 2.34 1.18 -17.56
N LEU A 18 2.52 0.38 -16.51
CA LEU A 18 2.10 -1.03 -16.54
C LEU A 18 0.57 -1.02 -16.56
N GLN A 19 -0.01 -1.58 -17.62
CA GLN A 19 -1.41 -1.50 -18.10
C GLN A 19 -2.54 -1.89 -17.11
N ALA A 20 -2.33 -1.86 -15.80
CA ALA A 20 -3.38 -2.06 -14.81
C ALA A 20 -4.25 -0.80 -14.69
N SER A 21 -5.57 -0.97 -14.69
CA SER A 21 -6.49 0.14 -14.39
C SER A 21 -6.25 0.68 -12.97
N PRO A 22 -6.48 1.98 -12.72
CA PRO A 22 -6.38 2.58 -11.38
C PRO A 22 -7.13 1.80 -10.30
N GLU A 23 -8.33 1.32 -10.64
CA GLU A 23 -9.12 0.48 -9.74
C GLU A 23 -8.42 -0.84 -9.40
N ASN A 24 -7.72 -1.46 -10.36
CA ASN A 24 -7.01 -2.70 -10.15
C ASN A 24 -5.79 -2.53 -9.22
N LEU A 25 -5.10 -1.40 -9.35
CA LEU A 25 -4.01 -1.00 -8.44
C LEU A 25 -4.57 -0.74 -7.03
N ALA A 26 -5.65 0.04 -6.93
CA ALA A 26 -6.31 0.37 -5.68
C ALA A 26 -6.82 -0.87 -4.94
N ARG A 27 -7.45 -1.83 -5.64
CA ARG A 27 -7.86 -3.12 -5.06
C ARG A 27 -6.66 -3.92 -4.56
N GLY A 28 -5.57 -3.93 -5.31
CA GLY A 28 -4.32 -4.57 -4.89
C GLY A 28 -3.78 -3.97 -3.59
N VAL A 29 -3.67 -2.64 -3.51
CA VAL A 29 -3.22 -1.95 -2.30
C VAL A 29 -4.16 -2.20 -1.12
N ALA A 30 -5.47 -2.10 -1.32
CA ALA A 30 -6.46 -2.33 -0.28
C ALA A 30 -6.34 -3.75 0.30
N LEU A 31 -6.21 -4.75 -0.57
CA LEU A 31 -6.06 -6.15 -0.17
C LEU A 31 -4.78 -6.38 0.63
N GLY A 32 -3.64 -5.83 0.19
CA GLY A 32 -2.39 -6.01 0.94
C GLY A 32 -2.38 -5.26 2.27
N LEU A 33 -2.97 -4.07 2.36
CA LEU A 33 -3.17 -3.38 3.64
C LEU A 33 -4.07 -4.15 4.60
N PHE A 34 -5.08 -4.85 4.09
CA PHE A 34 -5.89 -5.74 4.92
C PHE A 34 -5.08 -6.94 5.43
N VAL A 35 -4.28 -7.56 4.57
CA VAL A 35 -3.43 -8.71 4.96
C VAL A 35 -2.35 -8.29 5.95
N SER A 36 -1.81 -7.07 5.83
CA SER A 36 -0.74 -6.59 6.72
C SER A 36 -1.20 -6.42 8.18
N THR A 37 -2.48 -6.13 8.42
CA THR A 37 -3.03 -6.00 9.78
C THR A 37 -3.45 -7.34 10.39
N THR A 38 -3.50 -8.42 9.61
CA THR A 38 -3.76 -9.76 10.16
C THR A 38 -2.51 -10.36 10.80
N PRO A 39 -2.65 -11.18 11.87
CA PRO A 39 -1.51 -11.79 12.55
C PRO A 39 -0.89 -12.96 11.76
N THR A 40 -0.52 -12.72 10.50
CA THR A 40 -0.07 -13.73 9.53
C THR A 40 1.42 -13.59 9.22
N PHE A 41 2.27 -13.63 10.25
CA PHE A 41 3.71 -13.43 10.10
C PHE A 41 4.35 -14.45 9.15
N GLY A 42 5.23 -13.94 8.30
CA GLY A 42 6.03 -14.73 7.35
C GLY A 42 5.26 -15.32 6.16
N VAL A 43 3.97 -15.60 6.33
CA VAL A 43 3.10 -16.14 5.27
C VAL A 43 2.27 -15.06 4.57
N GLN A 44 2.29 -13.81 5.07
CA GLN A 44 1.53 -12.68 4.51
C GLN A 44 1.75 -12.47 3.01
N THR A 45 2.98 -12.63 2.51
CA THR A 45 3.29 -12.48 1.07
C THR A 45 2.56 -13.53 0.23
N ILE A 46 2.56 -14.77 0.70
CA ILE A 46 1.88 -15.88 0.03
C ILE A 46 0.37 -15.65 0.05
N ILE A 47 -0.18 -15.28 1.22
CA ILE A 47 -1.61 -14.96 1.38
C ILE A 47 -2.01 -13.80 0.47
N ALA A 48 -1.25 -12.70 0.48
CA ALA A 48 -1.50 -11.55 -0.38
C ALA A 48 -1.45 -11.93 -1.86
N LEU A 49 -0.51 -12.78 -2.28
CA LEU A 49 -0.40 -13.22 -3.66
C LEU A 49 -1.58 -14.12 -4.08
N LEU A 50 -1.97 -15.06 -3.22
CA LEU A 50 -3.09 -15.98 -3.46
C LEU A 50 -4.42 -15.22 -3.50
N LEU A 51 -4.67 -14.35 -2.52
CA LEU A 51 -5.86 -13.52 -2.49
C LEU A 51 -5.87 -12.55 -3.69
N ALA A 52 -4.72 -12.00 -4.09
CA ALA A 52 -4.66 -11.13 -5.26
C ALA A 52 -4.96 -11.88 -6.56
N ALA A 53 -4.51 -13.13 -6.68
CA ALA A 53 -4.88 -14.00 -7.79
C ALA A 53 -6.39 -14.32 -7.78
N LEU A 54 -6.95 -14.62 -6.61
CA LEU A 54 -8.36 -14.96 -6.43
C LEU A 54 -9.29 -13.79 -6.79
N PHE A 55 -9.01 -12.61 -6.25
CA PHE A 55 -9.78 -11.38 -6.52
C PHE A 55 -9.37 -10.68 -7.82
N ARG A 56 -8.44 -11.27 -8.57
CA ARG A 56 -7.92 -10.74 -9.85
C ARG A 56 -7.43 -9.29 -9.74
N CYS A 57 -6.80 -8.95 -8.61
CA CYS A 57 -6.24 -7.61 -8.39
C CYS A 57 -4.73 -7.55 -8.71
N ASN A 58 -4.13 -6.36 -8.67
CA ASN A 58 -2.69 -6.23 -8.93
C ASN A 58 -1.86 -6.90 -7.82
N LYS A 59 -1.22 -8.02 -8.18
CA LYS A 59 -0.37 -8.85 -7.29
C LYS A 59 0.80 -8.09 -6.68
N ILE A 60 1.46 -7.24 -7.47
CA ILE A 60 2.63 -6.49 -6.99
C ILE A 60 2.18 -5.46 -5.95
N CYS A 61 1.10 -4.72 -6.22
CA CYS A 61 0.52 -3.80 -5.25
C CYS A 61 0.11 -4.50 -3.95
N ALA A 62 -0.53 -5.66 -4.05
CA ALA A 62 -0.93 -6.45 -2.88
C ALA A 62 0.29 -6.88 -2.05
N VAL A 63 1.33 -7.42 -2.69
CA VAL A 63 2.55 -7.80 -1.96
C VAL A 63 3.24 -6.59 -1.35
N VAL A 64 3.44 -5.50 -2.08
CA VAL A 64 4.12 -4.30 -1.55
C VAL A 64 3.36 -3.69 -0.37
N SER A 65 2.04 -3.61 -0.44
CA SER A 65 1.22 -3.10 0.66
C SER A 65 1.11 -4.07 1.84
N ALA A 66 1.17 -5.39 1.61
CA ALA A 66 1.27 -6.38 2.67
C ALA A 66 2.54 -6.22 3.51
N GLN A 67 3.65 -5.79 2.90
CA GLN A 67 4.91 -5.49 3.59
C GLN A 67 4.88 -4.18 4.40
N LEU A 68 3.73 -3.51 4.51
CA LEU A 68 3.57 -2.38 5.43
C LEU A 68 3.89 -2.81 6.86
N THR A 69 3.51 -4.03 7.24
CA THR A 69 3.90 -4.68 8.50
C THR A 69 5.28 -5.29 8.32
N ASN A 70 6.29 -4.50 8.68
CA ASN A 70 7.67 -4.89 8.78
C ASN A 70 8.09 -4.75 10.25
N ALA A 71 9.28 -5.23 10.62
CA ALA A 71 9.65 -5.28 12.02
C ALA A 71 9.72 -3.90 12.72
N LEU A 72 9.79 -2.78 11.96
CA LEU A 72 9.67 -1.43 12.54
C LEU A 72 8.22 -1.04 12.83
N THR A 73 7.29 -1.39 11.94
CA THR A 73 5.87 -0.99 12.03
C THR A 73 5.01 -2.02 12.77
N ALA A 74 5.45 -3.27 12.84
CA ALA A 74 4.71 -4.38 13.45
C ALA A 74 4.35 -4.10 14.93
N PRO A 75 5.25 -3.61 15.81
CA PRO A 75 4.86 -3.32 17.20
C PRO A 75 3.67 -2.36 17.29
N PHE A 76 3.67 -1.30 16.47
CA PHE A 76 2.60 -0.30 16.46
C PHE A 76 1.28 -0.86 15.91
N ILE A 77 1.35 -1.62 14.83
CA ILE A 77 0.17 -2.25 14.23
C ILE A 77 -0.45 -3.24 15.22
N PHE A 78 0.36 -4.09 15.84
CA PHE A 78 -0.12 -5.13 16.77
C PHE A 78 -0.65 -4.58 18.08
N LEU A 79 -0.04 -3.53 18.61
CA LEU A 79 -0.62 -2.81 19.75
C LEU A 79 -1.98 -2.19 19.39
N GLY A 80 -2.07 -1.58 18.20
CA GLY A 80 -3.31 -0.99 17.72
C GLY A 80 -4.41 -2.03 17.50
N THR A 81 -4.09 -3.16 16.88
CA THR A 81 -5.06 -4.25 16.64
C THR A 81 -5.45 -4.94 17.94
N TYR A 82 -4.51 -5.20 18.85
CA TYR A 82 -4.85 -5.78 20.15
C TYR A 82 -5.74 -4.85 20.97
N TYR A 83 -5.38 -3.56 21.07
CA TYR A 83 -6.19 -2.58 21.81
C TYR A 83 -7.60 -2.49 21.24
N LEU A 84 -7.72 -2.32 19.91
CA LEU A 84 -9.01 -2.24 19.23
C LEU A 84 -9.83 -3.52 19.43
N GLY A 85 -9.20 -4.69 19.29
CA GLY A 85 -9.84 -5.98 19.47
C GLY A 85 -10.30 -6.23 20.89
N ALA A 86 -9.48 -5.89 21.88
CA ALA A 86 -9.81 -6.05 23.30
C ALA A 86 -11.01 -5.17 23.69
N VAL A 87 -11.03 -3.91 23.22
CA VAL A 87 -12.17 -3.00 23.43
C VAL A 87 -13.46 -3.58 22.83
N ILE A 88 -13.39 -4.12 21.61
CA ILE A 88 -14.56 -4.66 20.91
C ILE A 88 -15.05 -5.97 21.53
N LEU A 89 -14.13 -6.82 21.98
CA LEU A 89 -14.44 -8.04 22.72
C LEU A 89 -14.82 -7.79 24.19
N ASN A 90 -14.92 -6.53 24.60
CA ASN A 90 -15.18 -6.11 25.99
C ASN A 90 -14.25 -6.84 27.00
N SER A 91 -13.01 -7.06 26.59
CA SER A 91 -11.98 -7.74 27.37
C SER A 91 -11.08 -6.69 28.02
N PRO A 92 -10.63 -6.90 29.28
CA PRO A 92 -9.72 -5.97 29.92
C PRO A 92 -8.44 -5.81 29.11
N VAL A 93 -8.09 -4.56 28.78
CA VAL A 93 -6.79 -4.24 28.18
C VAL A 93 -5.74 -4.38 29.26
N ASP A 94 -5.03 -5.52 29.22
CA ASP A 94 -4.02 -5.86 30.21
C ASP A 94 -2.66 -5.28 29.79
N ARG A 95 -2.08 -4.43 30.64
CA ARG A 95 -0.77 -3.83 30.39
C ARG A 95 0.33 -4.88 30.28
N SER A 96 0.25 -5.96 31.06
CA SER A 96 1.23 -7.04 30.98
C SER A 96 1.23 -7.72 29.62
N LYS A 97 0.06 -7.81 28.95
CA LYS A 97 -0.06 -8.33 27.59
C LYS A 97 0.49 -7.36 26.54
N LEU A 98 0.28 -6.05 26.73
CA LEU A 98 0.89 -5.02 25.89
C LEU A 98 2.42 -5.09 25.96
N ASP A 99 2.97 -5.23 27.16
CA ASP A 99 4.41 -5.35 27.38
C ASP A 99 4.96 -6.66 26.76
N GLN A 100 4.23 -7.77 26.86
CA GLN A 100 4.58 -9.03 26.19
C GLN A 100 4.57 -8.90 24.66
N ILE A 101 3.57 -8.21 24.08
CA ILE A 101 3.52 -7.93 22.65
C ILE A 101 4.75 -7.12 22.23
N LEU A 102 5.08 -6.06 22.97
CA LEU A 102 6.28 -5.25 22.70
C LEU A 102 7.57 -6.05 22.80
N ALA A 103 7.71 -6.87 23.84
CA ALA A 103 8.87 -7.74 24.04
C ALA A 103 9.00 -8.84 22.96
N SER A 104 7.88 -9.23 22.34
CA SER A 104 7.88 -10.21 21.24
C SER A 104 8.53 -9.66 19.96
N PHE A 105 8.65 -8.34 19.82
CA PHE A 105 9.32 -7.67 18.70
C PHE A 105 10.71 -7.13 19.05
N ASP A 106 11.41 -7.75 20.01
CA ASP A 106 12.80 -7.43 20.28
C ASP A 106 13.69 -7.77 19.06
N TRP A 107 14.30 -6.73 18.49
CA TRP A 107 15.19 -6.82 17.35
C TRP A 107 16.41 -7.71 17.60
N GLY A 108 16.91 -7.79 18.84
CA GLY A 108 18.00 -8.70 19.19
C GLY A 108 17.58 -10.15 18.99
N ARG A 109 16.39 -10.50 19.48
CA ARG A 109 15.81 -11.85 19.36
C ARG A 109 15.51 -12.22 17.91
N VAL A 110 15.04 -11.25 17.11
CA VAL A 110 14.81 -11.41 15.66
C VAL A 110 16.12 -11.63 14.92
N TRP A 111 17.18 -10.89 15.27
CA TRP A 111 18.50 -11.01 14.65
C TRP A 111 19.19 -12.33 14.99
N GLU A 112 19.14 -12.73 16.26
CA GLU A 112 19.72 -13.99 16.75
C GLU A 112 19.00 -15.22 16.22
N ALA A 113 17.68 -15.14 16.00
CA ALA A 113 16.90 -16.25 15.46
C ALA A 113 17.34 -16.64 14.04
N GLY A 114 17.94 -15.72 13.27
CA GLY A 114 18.49 -16.00 11.94
C GLY A 114 17.45 -16.68 11.02
N PRO A 115 17.77 -17.82 10.38
CA PRO A 115 16.82 -18.56 9.54
C PRO A 115 15.55 -19.03 10.27
N SER A 116 15.59 -19.18 11.60
CA SER A 116 14.47 -19.67 12.41
C SER A 116 13.51 -18.57 12.88
N VAL A 117 13.74 -17.32 12.48
CA VAL A 117 12.92 -16.16 12.87
C VAL A 117 11.41 -16.37 12.68
N PHE A 118 11.02 -17.12 11.64
CA PHE A 118 9.63 -17.46 11.38
C PHE A 118 9.00 -18.27 12.51
N ILE A 119 9.72 -19.26 13.05
CA ILE A 119 9.25 -20.11 14.13
C ILE A 119 9.17 -19.29 15.43
N THR A 120 10.21 -18.51 15.74
CA THR A 120 10.24 -17.66 16.94
C THR A 120 9.10 -16.65 16.99
N LEU A 121 8.74 -16.03 15.86
CA LEU A 121 7.61 -15.11 15.79
C LEU A 121 6.27 -15.84 15.97
N TRP A 122 6.15 -17.05 15.45
CA TRP A 122 4.94 -17.86 15.61
C TRP A 122 4.77 -18.36 17.04
N ASP A 123 5.84 -18.84 17.68
CA ASP A 123 5.83 -19.23 19.08
C ASP A 123 5.46 -18.04 19.97
N ALA A 124 6.04 -16.86 19.71
CA ALA A 124 5.71 -15.64 20.45
C ALA A 124 4.21 -15.30 20.34
N VAL A 125 3.62 -15.40 19.14
CA VAL A 125 2.17 -15.17 18.96
C VAL A 125 1.33 -16.23 19.68
N TRP A 126 1.77 -17.48 19.70
CA TRP A 126 1.07 -18.57 20.38
C TRP A 126 1.13 -18.42 21.90
N ASP A 127 2.27 -17.97 22.43
CA ASP A 127 2.51 -17.72 23.86
C ASP A 127 1.65 -16.57 24.41
N LEU A 128 1.25 -15.61 23.58
CA LEU A 128 0.28 -14.56 23.97
C LEU A 128 -1.09 -15.13 24.37
N GLY A 129 -1.38 -16.36 23.96
CA GLY A 129 -2.56 -17.12 24.33
C GLY A 129 -3.82 -16.76 23.55
N PRO A 130 -4.89 -17.58 23.70
CA PRO A 130 -6.08 -17.50 22.85
C PRO A 130 -6.80 -16.16 22.91
N SER A 131 -6.82 -15.51 24.09
CA SER A 131 -7.48 -14.22 24.29
C SER A 131 -6.84 -13.09 23.49
N VAL A 132 -5.50 -13.03 23.46
CA VAL A 132 -4.77 -12.03 22.68
C VAL A 132 -4.90 -12.32 21.20
N PHE A 133 -4.79 -13.59 20.82
CA PHE A 133 -4.95 -14.01 19.43
C PHE A 133 -6.33 -13.62 18.88
N ALA A 134 -7.41 -13.86 19.65
CA ALA A 134 -8.75 -13.45 19.27
C ALA A 134 -8.88 -11.92 19.12
N ALA A 135 -8.33 -11.15 20.07
CA ALA A 135 -8.30 -9.70 19.98
C ALA A 135 -7.52 -9.21 18.75
N LEU A 136 -6.35 -9.78 18.47
CA LEU A 136 -5.55 -9.45 17.29
C LEU A 136 -6.30 -9.71 15.99
N TRP A 137 -7.06 -10.80 15.89
CA TRP A 137 -7.87 -11.09 14.71
C TRP A 137 -9.05 -10.13 14.55
N VAL A 138 -9.77 -9.83 15.63
CA VAL A 138 -10.91 -8.91 15.60
C VAL A 138 -10.45 -7.49 15.25
N GLY A 139 -9.47 -6.98 15.99
CA GLY A 139 -8.92 -5.66 15.74
C GLY A 139 -8.16 -5.58 14.42
N GLY A 140 -7.44 -6.64 14.03
CA GLY A 140 -6.76 -6.75 12.74
C GLY A 140 -7.73 -6.72 11.56
N THR A 141 -8.89 -7.37 11.69
CA THR A 141 -9.95 -7.32 10.67
C THR A 141 -10.53 -5.92 10.55
N ILE A 142 -10.86 -5.27 11.66
CA ILE A 142 -11.53 -3.96 11.64
C ILE A 142 -10.58 -2.87 11.21
N LEU A 143 -9.37 -2.81 11.80
CA LEU A 143 -8.34 -1.87 11.40
C LEU A 143 -7.93 -2.12 9.93
N GLY A 144 -7.83 -3.39 9.54
CA GLY A 144 -7.53 -3.79 8.16
C GLY A 144 -8.57 -3.28 7.17
N LEU A 145 -9.86 -3.41 7.48
CA LEU A 145 -10.93 -2.88 6.63
C LEU A 145 -10.88 -1.36 6.49
N ILE A 146 -10.59 -0.66 7.60
CA ILE A 146 -10.42 0.80 7.59
C ILE A 146 -9.22 1.19 6.72
N LEU A 147 -8.05 0.59 6.94
CA LEU A 147 -6.85 0.87 6.15
C LEU A 147 -7.01 0.47 4.68
N ALA A 148 -7.70 -0.63 4.40
CA ALA A 148 -8.02 -1.06 3.05
C ALA A 148 -8.91 -0.04 2.33
N ALA A 149 -9.97 0.44 2.98
CA ALA A 149 -10.85 1.47 2.43
C ALA A 149 -10.09 2.78 2.17
N VAL A 150 -9.33 3.26 3.15
CA VAL A 150 -8.51 4.48 3.02
C VAL A 150 -7.49 4.31 1.88
N GLY A 151 -6.75 3.21 1.86
CA GLY A 151 -5.77 2.91 0.82
C GLY A 151 -6.38 2.82 -0.57
N TYR A 152 -7.56 2.21 -0.70
CA TYR A 152 -8.31 2.15 -1.95
C TYR A 152 -8.61 3.56 -2.50
N PHE A 153 -9.22 4.42 -1.69
CA PHE A 153 -9.58 5.78 -2.11
C PHE A 153 -8.37 6.67 -2.34
N VAL A 154 -7.30 6.51 -1.55
CA VAL A 154 -6.05 7.25 -1.74
C VAL A 154 -5.45 6.90 -3.10
N VAL A 155 -5.29 5.61 -3.43
CA VAL A 155 -4.71 5.19 -4.72
C VAL A 155 -5.59 5.66 -5.88
N LEU A 156 -6.90 5.45 -5.79
CA LEU A 156 -7.84 5.88 -6.83
C LEU A 156 -7.78 7.41 -7.03
N GLY A 157 -7.70 8.18 -5.95
CA GLY A 157 -7.61 9.64 -5.98
C GLY A 157 -6.31 10.16 -6.58
N ILE A 158 -5.17 9.52 -6.30
CA ILE A 158 -3.88 9.90 -6.88
C ILE A 158 -3.85 9.52 -8.38
N ASP A 159 -4.27 8.31 -8.74
CA ASP A 159 -4.24 7.82 -10.11
C ASP A 159 -5.19 8.58 -11.04
N THR A 160 -6.40 8.92 -10.56
CA THR A 160 -7.34 9.73 -11.34
C THR A 160 -6.76 11.11 -11.63
N LYS A 161 -6.13 11.75 -10.64
CA LYS A 161 -5.46 13.05 -10.82
C LYS A 161 -4.27 12.95 -11.78
N ALA A 162 -3.43 11.93 -11.61
CA ALA A 162 -2.27 11.70 -12.47
C ALA A 162 -2.67 11.42 -13.93
N HIS A 163 -3.68 10.59 -14.14
CA HIS A 163 -4.21 10.30 -15.48
C HIS A 163 -4.81 11.54 -16.14
N LEU A 164 -5.64 12.29 -15.41
CA LEU A 164 -6.22 13.54 -15.90
C LEU A 164 -5.15 14.59 -16.24
N GLN A 165 -4.06 14.68 -15.48
CA GLN A 165 -2.94 15.57 -15.79
C GLN A 165 -2.23 15.18 -17.08
N ILE A 166 -1.99 13.88 -17.31
CA ILE A 166 -1.37 13.39 -18.55
C ILE A 166 -2.28 13.67 -19.76
N VAL A 167 -3.59 13.43 -19.64
CA VAL A 167 -4.56 13.70 -20.71
C VAL A 167 -4.63 15.19 -21.02
N ARG A 168 -4.71 16.06 -20.00
CA ARG A 168 -4.71 17.51 -20.16
C ARG A 168 -3.42 18.01 -20.81
N ALA A 169 -2.25 17.50 -20.39
CA ALA A 169 -0.97 17.84 -20.98
C ALA A 169 -0.89 17.44 -22.47
N LYS A 170 -1.39 16.25 -22.83
CA LYS A 170 -1.50 15.82 -24.24
C LYS A 170 -2.42 16.73 -25.06
N GLN A 171 -3.57 17.11 -24.51
CA GLN A 171 -4.50 18.03 -25.19
C GLN A 171 -3.89 19.42 -25.40
N GLN A 172 -3.18 19.95 -24.40
CA GLN A 172 -2.47 21.23 -24.52
C GLN A 172 -1.35 21.17 -25.56
N ALA A 173 -0.54 20.11 -25.56
CA ALA A 173 0.50 19.90 -26.56
C ALA A 173 -0.08 19.83 -27.98
N LYS A 174 -1.21 19.13 -28.17
CA LYS A 174 -1.90 19.06 -29.47
C LYS A 174 -2.38 20.44 -29.95
N ARG A 175 -2.99 21.24 -29.06
CA ARG A 175 -3.42 22.61 -29.36
C ARG A 175 -2.24 23.53 -29.71
N GLN A 176 -1.09 23.37 -29.05
CA GLN A 176 0.12 24.13 -29.38
C GLN A 176 0.65 23.76 -30.76
N ILE A 177 0.70 22.46 -31.10
CA ILE A 177 1.11 22.00 -32.43
C ILE A 177 0.19 22.57 -33.53
N GLU A 178 -1.13 22.54 -33.33
CA GLU A 178 -2.09 23.10 -34.29
C GLU A 178 -1.92 24.62 -34.47
N ARG A 179 -1.62 25.37 -33.40
CA ARG A 179 -1.31 26.81 -33.48
C ARG A 179 -0.02 27.10 -34.24
N LEU A 180 1.01 26.28 -34.03
CA LEU A 180 2.29 26.42 -34.74
C LEU A 180 2.12 26.12 -36.23
N LYS A 181 1.34 25.09 -36.59
CA LYS A 181 1.02 24.78 -37.99
C LYS A 181 0.32 25.94 -38.68
N ARG A 182 -0.73 26.51 -38.07
CA ARG A 182 -1.44 27.69 -38.63
C ARG A 182 -0.52 28.89 -38.83
N LYS A 183 0.33 29.20 -37.85
CA LYS A 183 1.31 30.30 -37.98
C LYS A 183 2.30 30.07 -39.13
N ASN A 184 2.77 28.84 -39.31
CA ASN A 184 3.65 28.51 -40.42
C ASN A 184 2.93 28.67 -41.77
N GLU A 185 1.70 28.18 -41.89
CA GLU A 185 0.88 28.32 -43.10
C GLU A 185 0.62 29.80 -43.45
N GLU A 186 0.30 30.63 -42.46
CA GLU A 186 0.14 32.09 -42.63
C GLU A 186 1.45 32.78 -43.06
N THR A 187 2.59 32.35 -42.49
CA THR A 187 3.91 32.89 -42.83
C THR A 187 4.34 32.49 -44.24
N GLU A 188 4.04 31.27 -44.66
CA GLU A 188 4.31 30.81 -46.03
C GLU A 188 3.41 31.50 -47.03
N ALA A 189 2.10 31.63 -46.77
CA ALA A 189 1.18 32.36 -47.63
C ALA A 189 1.59 33.83 -47.80
N GLY A 190 2.02 34.49 -46.72
CA GLY A 190 2.51 35.87 -46.75
C GLY A 190 3.75 36.08 -47.61
N LYS A 191 4.63 35.06 -47.73
CA LYS A 191 5.82 35.12 -48.61
C LYS A 191 5.45 35.12 -50.10
N TRP A 192 4.35 34.47 -50.48
CA TRP A 192 3.90 34.42 -51.87
C TRP A 192 3.10 35.66 -52.30
N THR A 193 2.46 36.37 -51.36
CA THR A 193 1.72 37.61 -51.65
C THR A 193 2.58 38.87 -51.70
N GLY A 194 3.84 38.80 -51.25
CA GLY A 194 4.80 39.91 -51.27
C GLY A 194 5.83 39.86 -52.40
N MET A 195 5.69 38.91 -53.32
CA MET A 195 6.48 38.73 -54.55
C MET A 195 5.64 39.13 -55.76
#